data_AF-A0A5E6ZWF7-F1
#
_entry.id   AF-A0A5E6ZWF7-F1
#
_cell.length_a   1.000
_cell.length_b   1.000
_cell.length_c   1.000
_cell.angle_alpha   90.00
_cell.angle_beta   90.00
_cell.angle_gamma   90.00
#
_symmetry.space_group_name_H-M   'P 1'
#
loop_
_entity.id
_entity.type
_entity.pdbx_description
1 polymer ?
#
loop_
_entity_poly.entity_id
_entity_poly.type
_entity_poly.pdbx_seq_one_letter_code
_entity_poly.pdbx_strand_id
1 'polypeptide(L)'
;MREKVSIQDLKDADLALWAARAQGIEERMKIKLYASGPCLYRDTGSGGAPFAFRPDSDLGDTAILIQEMAAAGILTIFAHGAQFESNGFGHVGFTGSVPTALTRCYIAWKLGQDFTATPTN
;
A
#
# COMPACT_ATOMS: atom_id res chain seq x y z
N MET A 1 1.38 20.84 13.71
CA MET A 1 1.02 20.74 12.28
C MET A 1 1.31 19.30 11.88
N ARG A 2 0.33 18.48 11.45
CA ARG A 2 0.61 17.10 11.00
C ARG A 2 1.19 17.20 9.59
N GLU A 3 2.41 16.70 9.38
CA GLU A 3 2.99 16.61 8.04
C GLU A 3 2.20 15.59 7.22
N LYS A 4 1.85 15.96 5.98
CA LYS A 4 1.24 15.04 5.01
C LYS A 4 2.36 14.33 4.27
N VAL A 5 2.34 13.00 4.24
CA VAL A 5 3.24 12.20 3.40
C VAL A 5 2.55 11.85 2.09
N SER A 6 3.24 12.04 0.95
CA SER A 6 2.73 11.69 -0.39
C SER A 6 2.84 10.19 -0.67
N ILE A 7 2.02 9.65 -1.58
CA ILE A 7 2.05 8.22 -1.95
C ILE A 7 3.43 7.86 -2.51
N GLN A 8 4.03 8.83 -3.22
CA GLN A 8 5.35 8.68 -3.82
C GLN A 8 6.47 8.53 -2.77
N ASP A 9 6.28 9.12 -1.59
CA ASP A 9 7.26 9.13 -0.50
C ASP A 9 7.17 7.88 0.38
N LEU A 10 6.05 7.14 0.32
CA LEU A 10 5.92 5.86 1.01
C LEU A 10 6.90 4.83 0.46
N LYS A 11 7.62 4.18 1.37
CA LYS A 11 8.64 3.15 1.09
C LYS A 11 8.56 2.05 2.14
N ASP A 12 9.11 0.89 1.79
CA ASP A 12 9.34 -0.23 2.71
C ASP A 12 8.11 -0.57 3.59
N ALA A 13 8.32 -0.68 4.92
CA ALA A 13 7.27 -1.04 5.87
C ALA A 13 6.13 -0.01 5.94
N ASP A 14 6.38 1.27 5.68
CA ASP A 14 5.31 2.28 5.62
C ASP A 14 4.41 2.04 4.41
N LEU A 15 4.99 1.70 3.26
CA LEU A 15 4.21 1.35 2.08
C LEU A 15 3.36 0.09 2.32
N ALA A 16 3.94 -0.93 2.96
CA ALA A 16 3.23 -2.14 3.36
C ALA A 16 2.09 -1.86 4.36
N LEU A 17 2.34 -1.00 5.37
CA LEU A 17 1.35 -0.60 6.36
C LEU A 17 0.14 0.08 5.71
N TRP A 18 0.37 1.03 4.81
CA TRP A 18 -0.72 1.74 4.14
C TRP A 18 -1.47 0.84 3.15
N ALA A 19 -0.79 -0.11 2.51
CA ALA A 19 -1.45 -1.13 1.71
C ALA A 19 -2.36 -2.03 2.56
N ALA A 20 -1.89 -2.44 3.75
CA ALA A 20 -2.68 -3.25 4.68
C ALA A 20 -3.95 -2.52 5.13
N ARG A 21 -3.84 -1.21 5.40
CA ARG A 21 -4.98 -0.34 5.71
C ARG A 21 -5.93 -0.16 4.54
N ALA A 22 -5.40 0.08 3.34
CA ALA A 22 -6.20 0.17 2.11
C ALA A 22 -6.97 -1.12 1.82
N GLN A 23 -6.42 -2.27 2.23
CA GLN A 23 -7.05 -3.58 2.13
C GLN A 23 -7.95 -3.92 3.35
N GLY A 24 -8.07 -3.03 4.33
CA GLY A 24 -8.86 -3.23 5.54
C GLY A 24 -8.42 -4.43 6.38
N ILE A 25 -7.12 -4.73 6.44
CA ILE A 25 -6.60 -5.85 7.25
C ILE A 25 -6.86 -5.61 8.74
N GLU A 26 -6.61 -4.40 9.24
CA GLU A 26 -6.78 -4.04 10.66
C GLU A 26 -8.23 -4.29 11.11
N GLU A 27 -9.21 -3.87 10.30
CA GLU A 27 -10.64 -4.05 10.59
C GLU A 27 -11.07 -5.51 10.49
N ARG A 28 -10.67 -6.21 9.42
CA ARG A 28 -11.06 -7.61 9.18
C ARG A 28 -10.48 -8.55 10.24
N MET A 29 -9.24 -8.32 10.65
CA MET A 29 -8.54 -9.17 11.61
C MET A 29 -8.67 -8.68 13.06
N LYS A 30 -9.23 -7.48 13.28
CA LYS A 30 -9.30 -6.82 14.59
C LYS A 30 -7.93 -6.67 15.25
N ILE A 31 -6.94 -6.27 14.47
CA ILE A 31 -5.56 -6.02 14.92
C ILE A 31 -5.19 -4.55 14.67
N LYS A 32 -4.12 -4.09 15.31
CA LYS A 32 -3.46 -2.83 14.95
C LYS A 32 -2.09 -3.13 14.38
N LEU A 33 -1.72 -2.44 13.31
CA LEU A 33 -0.45 -2.56 12.62
C LEU A 33 0.34 -1.26 12.74
N TYR A 34 1.65 -1.40 12.83
CA TYR A 34 2.58 -0.28 12.78
C TYR A 34 3.86 -0.70 12.06
N ALA A 35 4.48 0.27 11.39
CA ALA A 35 5.78 0.09 10.75
C ALA A 35 6.88 0.45 11.77
N SER A 36 7.96 -0.32 11.80
CA SER A 36 9.16 0.04 12.56
C SER A 36 10.39 -0.47 11.82
N GLY A 37 11.25 0.46 11.39
CA GLY A 37 12.37 0.15 10.51
C GLY A 37 11.87 -0.55 9.22
N PRO A 38 12.50 -1.66 8.80
CA PRO A 38 12.14 -2.34 7.56
C PRO A 38 10.95 -3.31 7.71
N CYS A 39 10.32 -3.39 8.89
CA CYS A 39 9.36 -4.44 9.21
C CYS A 39 7.99 -3.89 9.63
N LEU A 40 6.96 -4.68 9.30
CA LEU A 40 5.59 -4.44 9.73
C LEU A 40 5.29 -5.32 10.95
N TYR A 41 4.62 -4.72 11.95
CA TYR A 41 4.31 -5.38 13.21
C TYR A 41 2.83 -5.26 13.52
N ARG A 42 2.27 -6.29 14.16
CA ARG A 42 0.99 -6.19 14.86
C ARG A 42 1.23 -5.83 16.32
N ASP A 43 0.46 -4.89 16.83
CA ASP A 43 0.41 -4.53 18.25
C ASP A 43 -0.22 -5.68 19.06
N THR A 44 0.47 -6.12 20.09
CA THR A 44 0.02 -7.16 21.03
C THR A 44 -0.22 -6.61 22.44
N GLY A 45 -0.16 -5.29 22.64
CA GLY A 45 -0.30 -4.61 23.93
C GLY A 45 0.97 -4.63 24.80
N SER A 46 1.73 -5.73 24.78
CA SER A 46 3.05 -5.85 25.45
C SER A 46 4.25 -5.55 24.53
N GLY A 47 3.99 -5.19 23.27
CA GLY A 47 5.00 -4.98 22.24
C GLY A 47 4.42 -5.24 20.84
N GLY A 48 5.30 -5.60 19.90
CA GLY A 48 4.92 -5.97 18.54
C GLY A 48 5.37 -7.35 18.13
N ALA A 49 4.48 -8.08 17.47
CA ALA A 49 4.83 -9.32 16.78
C ALA A 49 4.98 -9.04 15.28
N PRO A 50 5.99 -9.62 14.58
CA PRO A 50 6.13 -9.46 13.14
C PRO A 50 4.86 -9.84 12.40
N PHE A 51 4.50 -9.05 11.40
CA PHE A 51 3.37 -9.31 10.51
C PHE A 51 3.89 -9.49 9.09
N ALA A 52 3.77 -10.71 8.57
CA ALA A 52 4.26 -11.08 7.25
C ALA A 52 3.27 -10.59 6.18
N PHE A 53 3.40 -9.32 5.82
CA PHE A 53 2.71 -8.71 4.68
C PHE A 53 3.63 -7.64 4.09
N ARG A 54 4.21 -7.94 2.92
CA ARG A 54 5.26 -7.17 2.25
C ARG A 54 4.97 -6.97 0.76
N PRO A 55 3.83 -6.38 0.38
CA PRO A 55 3.53 -6.11 -1.03
C PRO A 55 4.51 -5.08 -1.65
N ASP A 56 5.30 -4.39 -0.84
CA ASP A 56 6.37 -3.50 -1.28
C ASP A 56 7.55 -4.25 -1.93
N SER A 57 7.78 -5.51 -1.55
CA SER A 57 8.95 -6.31 -1.97
C SER A 57 8.63 -7.75 -2.40
N ASP A 58 7.49 -8.30 -2.02
CA ASP A 58 7.05 -9.67 -2.31
C ASP A 58 5.91 -9.68 -3.34
N LEU A 59 6.11 -10.44 -4.43
CA LEU A 59 5.12 -10.53 -5.51
C LEU A 59 3.87 -11.33 -5.11
N GLY A 60 3.97 -12.27 -4.16
CA GLY A 60 2.83 -13.04 -3.67
C GLY A 60 1.84 -12.15 -2.92
N ASP A 61 2.35 -11.33 -2.00
CA ASP A 61 1.53 -10.35 -1.28
C ASP A 61 1.00 -9.25 -2.22
N THR A 62 1.81 -8.83 -3.20
CA THR A 62 1.36 -7.90 -4.25
C THR A 62 0.24 -8.51 -5.10
N ALA A 63 0.29 -9.82 -5.38
CA ALA A 63 -0.68 -10.49 -6.25
C ALA A 63 -2.11 -10.39 -5.71
N ILE A 64 -2.28 -10.38 -4.39
CA ILE A 64 -3.59 -10.19 -3.74
C ILE A 64 -4.16 -8.80 -4.10
N LEU A 65 -3.31 -7.77 -4.09
CA LEU A 65 -3.69 -6.41 -4.47
C LEU A 65 -3.96 -6.29 -5.98
N ILE A 66 -3.11 -6.90 -6.79
CA ILE A 66 -3.25 -6.97 -8.26
C ILE A 66 -4.59 -7.61 -8.64
N GLN A 67 -4.94 -8.73 -8.02
CA GLN A 67 -6.12 -9.50 -8.41
C GLN A 67 -7.40 -8.66 -8.29
N GLU A 68 -7.48 -7.81 -7.27
CA GLU A 68 -8.62 -6.92 -7.08
C GLU A 68 -8.70 -5.84 -8.18
N MET A 69 -7.56 -5.20 -8.49
CA MET A 69 -7.51 -4.16 -9.55
C MET A 69 -7.68 -4.76 -10.95
N ALA A 70 -7.16 -5.96 -11.20
CA ALA A 70 -7.31 -6.68 -12.45
C ALA A 70 -8.76 -7.15 -12.65
N ALA A 71 -9.42 -7.63 -11.59
CA ALA A 71 -10.83 -7.99 -11.63
C ALA A 71 -11.74 -6.77 -11.90
N ALA A 72 -11.33 -5.58 -11.45
CA ALA A 72 -11.99 -4.32 -11.79
C ALA A 72 -11.69 -3.84 -13.23
N GLY A 73 -10.76 -4.48 -13.95
CA GLY A 73 -10.43 -4.13 -15.34
C GLY A 73 -9.69 -2.80 -15.51
N ILE A 74 -9.17 -2.22 -14.43
CA ILE A 74 -8.58 -0.86 -14.43
C ILE A 74 -7.05 -0.86 -14.48
N LEU A 75 -6.40 -2.02 -14.27
CA LEU A 75 -4.95 -2.11 -14.10
C LEU A 75 -4.20 -2.25 -15.42
N THR A 76 -3.11 -1.50 -15.57
CA THR A 76 -2.10 -1.74 -16.62
C THR A 76 -0.71 -1.82 -15.99
N ILE A 77 0.07 -2.83 -16.38
CA ILE A 77 1.43 -3.08 -15.87
C ILE A 77 2.43 -2.89 -17.01
N PHE A 78 3.56 -2.25 -16.72
CA PHE A 78 4.66 -2.05 -17.65
C PHE A 78 5.98 -2.53 -17.03
N ALA A 79 7.05 -2.58 -17.83
CA ALA A 79 8.36 -3.04 -17.38
C ALA A 79 8.94 -2.24 -16.19
N HIS A 80 8.52 -0.98 -16.01
CA HIS A 80 9.07 -0.06 -15.01
C HIS A 80 8.00 0.62 -14.14
N GLY A 81 6.81 0.03 -14.05
CA GLY A 81 5.74 0.61 -13.24
C GLY A 81 4.38 0.00 -13.47
N ALA A 82 3.37 0.67 -12.91
CA ALA A 82 1.97 0.32 -13.05
C ALA A 82 1.13 1.59 -13.11
N GLN A 83 -0.05 1.48 -13.70
CA GLN A 83 -1.06 2.53 -13.67
C GLN A 83 -2.45 1.93 -13.54
N PHE A 84 -3.41 2.75 -13.10
CA PHE A 84 -4.81 2.40 -13.11
C PHE A 84 -5.67 3.50 -13.71
N GLU A 85 -6.83 3.13 -14.24
CA GLU A 85 -7.84 4.08 -14.68
C GLU A 85 -8.63 4.63 -13.48
N SER A 86 -8.68 5.96 -13.36
CA SER A 86 -9.38 6.69 -12.31
C SER A 86 -10.47 7.57 -12.92
N ASN A 87 -11.70 7.41 -12.42
CA ASN A 87 -12.84 8.21 -12.85
C ASN A 87 -12.57 9.71 -12.64
N GLY A 88 -12.60 10.48 -13.73
CA GLY A 88 -12.40 11.93 -13.70
C GLY A 88 -10.95 12.40 -13.81
N PHE A 89 -9.96 11.50 -13.76
CA PHE A 89 -8.54 11.83 -13.85
C PHE A 89 -7.79 11.09 -14.97
N GLY A 90 -8.41 10.07 -15.60
CA GLY A 90 -7.75 9.26 -16.62
C GLY A 90 -6.80 8.25 -16.01
N HIS A 91 -5.61 8.08 -16.58
CA HIS A 91 -4.62 7.12 -16.06
C HIS A 91 -3.73 7.74 -14.97
N VAL A 92 -3.63 7.06 -13.83
CA VAL A 92 -2.75 7.42 -12.73
C VAL A 92 -1.70 6.33 -12.56
N GLY A 93 -0.42 6.69 -12.74
CA GLY A 93 0.68 5.74 -12.75
C GLY A 93 1.81 6.08 -11.78
N PHE A 94 2.51 5.03 -11.35
CA PHE A 94 3.71 5.13 -10.53
C PHE A 94 4.84 4.32 -11.19
N THR A 95 6.04 4.88 -11.18
CA THR A 95 7.25 4.23 -11.69
C THR A 95 8.04 3.58 -10.56
N GLY A 96 8.91 2.62 -10.89
CA GLY A 96 9.79 1.93 -9.96
C GLY A 96 9.78 0.42 -10.16
N SER A 97 10.12 -0.34 -9.11
CA SER A 97 9.90 -1.77 -9.13
C SER A 97 8.40 -2.07 -9.27
N VAL A 98 8.07 -3.16 -9.96
CA VAL A 98 6.68 -3.55 -10.19
C VAL A 98 5.89 -3.71 -8.87
N PRO A 99 6.40 -4.40 -7.81
CA PRO A 99 5.70 -4.50 -6.53
C PRO A 99 5.39 -3.15 -5.89
N THR A 100 6.38 -2.26 -5.85
CA THR A 100 6.24 -0.93 -5.26
C THR A 100 5.24 -0.07 -6.02
N ALA A 101 5.33 -0.04 -7.37
CA ALA A 101 4.42 0.73 -8.21
C ALA A 101 2.98 0.25 -8.09
N LEU A 102 2.77 -1.06 -8.11
CA LEU A 102 1.46 -1.68 -7.93
C LEU A 102 0.84 -1.35 -6.57
N THR A 103 1.64 -1.46 -5.51
CA THR A 103 1.18 -1.15 -4.16
C THR A 103 0.74 0.32 -4.04
N ARG A 104 1.47 1.25 -4.66
CA ARG A 104 1.07 2.66 -4.73
C ARG A 104 -0.21 2.87 -5.54
N CYS A 105 -0.36 2.22 -6.69
CA CYS A 105 -1.61 2.26 -7.46
C CYS A 105 -2.80 1.78 -6.62
N TYR A 106 -2.63 0.68 -5.88
CA TYR A 106 -3.68 0.14 -5.03
C TYR A 106 -4.08 1.10 -3.91
N ILE A 107 -3.10 1.69 -3.21
CA ILE A 107 -3.36 2.71 -2.18
C ILE A 107 -4.08 3.91 -2.78
N ALA A 108 -3.60 4.44 -3.91
CA ALA A 108 -4.19 5.58 -4.59
C ALA A 108 -5.64 5.31 -5.03
N TRP A 109 -5.93 4.09 -5.48
CA TRP A 109 -7.25 3.69 -5.90
C TRP A 109 -8.23 3.59 -4.71
N LYS A 110 -7.80 3.02 -3.58
CA LYS A 110 -8.67 2.77 -2.42
C LYS A 110 -8.81 3.98 -1.49
N LEU A 111 -7.75 4.75 -1.30
CA LEU A 111 -7.68 5.86 -0.34
C LEU A 111 -7.66 7.25 -0.99
N GLY A 112 -7.58 7.30 -2.32
CA GLY A 112 -7.47 8.54 -3.09
C GLY A 112 -6.02 8.92 -3.41
N GLN A 113 -5.85 9.73 -4.45
CA GLN A 113 -4.54 10.10 -5.02
C GLN A 113 -3.71 11.01 -4.08
N ASP A 114 -4.38 11.86 -3.28
CA ASP A 114 -3.77 12.80 -2.32
C ASP A 114 -3.93 12.36 -0.85
N PHE A 115 -3.89 11.06 -0.59
CA PHE A 115 -4.12 10.51 0.75
C PHE A 115 -3.24 11.21 1.83
N THR A 116 -3.80 11.37 3.04
CA THR A 116 -3.04 11.94 4.16
C THR A 116 -2.52 10.82 5.05
N ALA A 117 -1.26 10.42 4.83
CA ALA A 117 -0.53 9.59 5.77
C ALA A 117 -0.05 10.41 6.97
N THR A 118 -0.20 9.84 8.17
CA THR A 118 0.46 10.35 9.38
C THR A 118 1.74 9.55 9.60
N PRO A 119 2.89 10.20 9.86
CA PRO A 119 4.14 9.50 10.17
C PRO A 119 3.94 8.56 11.37
N THR A 120 4.41 7.33 11.25
CA THR A 120 4.57 6.43 12.40
C THR A 120 5.91 6.75 13.07
N ASN A 121 5.84 7.24 14.31
CA ASN A 121 7.01 7.54 15.16
C ASN A 121 7.83 6.29 15.47
#